data_AF-A0A8T4JT50-F1
#
_entry.id   AF-A0A8T4JT50-F1
#
_cell.length_a   1.000
_cell.length_b   1.000
_cell.length_c   1.000
_cell.angle_alpha   90.00
_cell.angle_beta   90.00
_cell.angle_gamma   90.00
#
_symmetry.space_group_name_H-M   'P 1'
#
loop_
_entity.id
_entity.type
_entity.pdbx_description
1 polymer ?
#
loop_
_entity_poly.entity_id
_entity_poly.type
_entity_poly.pdbx_seq_one_letter_code
_entity_poly.pdbx_strand_id
1 'polypeptide(L)'
;MKKILKENTYKNILLILILISFYFPIKTYLTGLGLDINPDLADNLLWVSSLIAVIACFGNFEFKYEKVDLSKASHRLLAHFISGSFTLIIGICLIFTSITLSIIVGQFIIMDLTFLLLYVACISYDRWDVYQIKNI
;
A
#
# COMPACT_ATOMS: atom_id res chain seq x y z
N MET A 1 19.51 -15.27 5.39
CA MET A 1 19.45 -13.79 5.49
C MET A 1 19.43 -13.08 4.14
N LYS A 2 20.44 -13.19 3.26
CA LYS A 2 20.35 -12.66 1.87
C LYS A 2 19.08 -13.15 1.14
N LYS A 3 18.65 -14.38 1.44
CA LYS A 3 17.39 -14.97 0.97
C LYS A 3 16.14 -14.18 1.42
N ILE A 4 16.05 -13.76 2.70
CA ILE A 4 14.88 -13.07 3.25
C ILE A 4 14.76 -11.65 2.69
N LEU A 5 15.88 -10.92 2.57
CA LEU A 5 15.91 -9.61 1.90
C LEU A 5 15.52 -9.73 0.41
N LYS A 6 15.94 -10.80 -0.26
CA LYS A 6 15.50 -11.09 -1.63
C LYS A 6 14.01 -11.40 -1.69
N GLU A 7 13.50 -12.26 -0.82
CA GLU A 7 12.05 -12.56 -0.68
C GLU A 7 11.23 -11.28 -0.46
N ASN A 8 11.70 -10.39 0.42
CA ASN A 8 11.10 -9.08 0.65
C ASN A 8 11.11 -8.18 -0.60
N THR A 9 12.23 -8.16 -1.33
CA THR A 9 12.35 -7.39 -2.57
C THR A 9 11.39 -7.93 -3.64
N TYR A 10 11.34 -9.25 -3.84
CA TYR A 10 10.42 -9.88 -4.79
C TYR A 10 8.95 -9.64 -4.42
N LYS A 11 8.61 -9.71 -3.12
CA LYS A 11 7.30 -9.32 -2.61
C LYS A 11 6.95 -7.91 -3.07
N ASN A 12 7.78 -6.92 -2.78
CA ASN A 12 7.46 -5.53 -3.09
C ASN A 12 7.40 -5.25 -4.60
N ILE A 13 8.21 -5.92 -5.42
CA ILE A 13 8.07 -5.89 -6.89
C ILE A 13 6.71 -6.44 -7.31
N LEU A 14 6.31 -7.60 -6.78
CA LEU A 14 5.01 -8.21 -7.08
C LEU A 14 3.85 -7.27 -6.67
N LEU A 15 3.94 -6.63 -5.50
CA LEU A 15 2.92 -5.66 -5.07
C LEU A 15 2.79 -4.48 -6.03
N ILE A 16 3.91 -3.94 -6.52
CA ILE A 16 3.89 -2.86 -7.52
C ILE A 16 3.21 -3.32 -8.81
N LEU A 17 3.52 -4.53 -9.29
CA LEU A 17 2.87 -5.08 -10.49
C LEU A 17 1.36 -5.27 -10.29
N ILE A 18 0.94 -5.72 -9.11
CA ILE A 18 -0.47 -5.81 -8.74
C ILE A 18 -1.10 -4.42 -8.75
N LEU A 19 -0.49 -3.42 -8.10
CA LEU A 19 -1.04 -2.06 -8.08
C LEU A 19 -1.20 -1.46 -9.48
N ILE A 20 -0.23 -1.68 -10.37
CA ILE A 20 -0.31 -1.25 -11.77
C ILE A 20 -1.51 -1.90 -12.48
N SER A 21 -1.75 -3.21 -12.24
CA SER A 21 -2.88 -3.90 -12.87
C SER A 21 -4.24 -3.45 -12.33
N PHE A 22 -4.31 -3.02 -11.07
CA PHE A 22 -5.53 -2.49 -10.46
C PHE A 22 -5.86 -1.04 -10.84
N TYR A 23 -4.91 -0.28 -11.36
CA TYR A 23 -5.12 1.14 -11.72
C TYR A 23 -6.30 1.33 -12.68
N PHE A 24 -6.32 0.61 -13.80
CA PHE A 24 -7.37 0.76 -14.81
C PHE A 24 -8.75 0.29 -14.31
N PRO A 25 -8.91 -0.88 -13.68
CA PRO A 25 -10.17 -1.29 -13.08
C PRO A 25 -10.73 -0.27 -12.09
N ILE A 26 -9.90 0.27 -11.18
CA ILE A 26 -10.32 1.28 -10.20
C ILE A 26 -10.76 2.55 -10.91
N LYS A 27 -9.98 3.02 -11.89
CA LYS A 27 -10.32 4.22 -12.66
C LYS A 27 -11.66 4.07 -13.38
N THR A 28 -11.86 2.97 -14.10
CA THR A 28 -13.10 2.69 -14.82
C THR A 28 -14.30 2.63 -13.88
N TYR A 29 -14.15 1.96 -12.73
CA TYR A 29 -15.20 1.90 -11.71
C TYR A 29 -15.56 3.29 -11.19
N LEU A 30 -14.57 4.08 -10.77
CA LEU A 30 -14.80 5.41 -10.20
C LEU A 30 -15.38 6.40 -11.21
N THR A 31 -14.91 6.40 -12.45
CA THR A 31 -15.49 7.23 -13.51
C THR A 31 -16.93 6.82 -13.82
N GLY A 32 -17.25 5.52 -13.76
CA GLY A 32 -18.61 5.02 -13.96
C GLY A 32 -19.61 5.42 -12.86
N LEU A 33 -19.14 5.85 -11.68
CA LEU A 33 -19.99 6.29 -10.58
C LEU A 33 -20.50 7.74 -10.74
N GLY A 34 -19.96 8.52 -11.69
CA GLY A 34 -20.35 9.93 -11.85
C GLY A 34 -19.99 10.79 -10.64
N LEU A 35 -18.77 10.64 -10.10
CA LEU A 35 -18.33 11.36 -8.90
C LEU A 35 -18.27 12.89 -9.08
N ASP A 36 -18.19 13.37 -10.33
CA ASP A 36 -18.23 14.78 -10.71
C ASP A 36 -19.60 15.42 -10.50
N ILE A 37 -20.68 14.63 -10.57
CA ILE A 37 -22.06 15.08 -10.39
C ILE A 37 -22.62 14.74 -9.00
N ASN A 38 -21.93 13.91 -8.21
CA ASN A 38 -22.33 13.52 -6.86
C ASN A 38 -21.18 13.71 -5.84
N PRO A 39 -20.97 14.96 -5.36
CA PRO A 39 -19.85 15.27 -4.46
C PRO A 39 -19.96 14.56 -3.11
N ASP A 40 -21.18 14.34 -2.58
CA ASP A 40 -21.37 13.64 -1.30
C ASP A 40 -20.87 12.19 -1.36
N LEU A 41 -21.08 11.49 -2.48
CA LEU A 41 -20.54 10.15 -2.67
C LEU A 41 -19.01 10.18 -2.71
N ALA A 42 -18.45 11.18 -3.41
CA ALA A 42 -17.01 11.33 -3.55
C ALA A 42 -16.33 11.59 -2.18
N ASP A 43 -16.91 12.48 -1.37
CA ASP A 43 -16.45 12.77 0.00
C ASP A 43 -16.51 11.55 0.91
N ASN A 44 -17.61 10.80 0.86
CA ASN A 44 -17.75 9.55 1.63
C ASN A 44 -16.69 8.50 1.22
N LEU A 45 -16.44 8.35 -0.07
CA LEU A 45 -15.44 7.41 -0.59
C LEU A 45 -14.01 7.82 -0.18
N LEU A 46 -13.68 9.11 -0.25
CA LEU A 46 -12.40 9.65 0.23
C LEU A 46 -12.22 9.44 1.73
N TRP A 47 -13.28 9.63 2.52
CA TRP A 47 -13.23 9.41 3.96
C TRP A 47 -12.97 7.94 4.30
N VAL A 48 -13.71 7.03 3.66
CA VAL A 48 -13.54 5.58 3.85
C VAL A 48 -12.15 5.12 3.39
N SER A 49 -11.67 5.57 2.22
CA SER A 49 -10.34 5.20 1.73
C SER A 49 -9.24 5.68 2.66
N SER A 50 -9.37 6.89 3.20
CA SER A 50 -8.42 7.48 4.16
C SER A 50 -8.39 6.72 5.48
N LEU A 51 -9.55 6.35 6.02
CA LEU A 51 -9.65 5.57 7.25
C LEU A 51 -8.97 4.19 7.10
N ILE A 52 -9.25 3.49 6.00
CA ILE A 52 -8.63 2.19 5.70
C ILE A 52 -7.11 2.35 5.54
N ALA A 53 -6.65 3.37 4.82
CA ALA A 53 -5.22 3.64 4.63
C ALA A 53 -4.51 3.87 5.97
N VAL A 54 -5.10 4.67 6.87
CA VAL A 54 -4.53 4.94 8.20
C VAL A 54 -4.45 3.66 9.04
N ILE A 55 -5.50 2.85 9.07
CA ILE A 55 -5.50 1.56 9.79
C ILE A 55 -4.43 0.62 9.23
N ALA A 56 -4.33 0.53 7.90
CA ALA A 56 -3.33 -0.29 7.24
C ALA A 56 -1.90 0.22 7.51
N CYS A 57 -1.68 1.53 7.57
CA CYS A 57 -0.41 2.14 7.97
C CYS A 57 -0.04 1.73 9.41
N PHE A 58 -0.97 1.83 10.36
CA PHE A 58 -0.71 1.37 11.73
C PHE A 58 -0.32 -0.11 11.76
N GLY A 59 -1.06 -0.97 11.06
CA GLY A 59 -0.71 -2.39 10.94
C GLY A 59 0.66 -2.63 10.30
N ASN A 60 0.99 -1.87 9.25
CA ASN A 60 2.27 -1.98 8.55
C ASN A 60 3.45 -1.56 9.43
N PHE A 61 3.30 -0.48 10.21
CA PHE A 61 4.36 0.02 11.08
C PHE A 61 4.47 -0.76 12.40
N GLU A 62 3.38 -1.34 12.91
CA GLU A 62 3.39 -2.20 14.11
C GLU A 62 3.94 -3.61 13.82
N PHE A 63 3.80 -4.10 12.58
CA PHE A 63 4.35 -5.39 12.21
C PHE A 63 5.87 -5.39 12.29
N LYS A 64 6.42 -6.39 13.00
CA LYS A 64 7.85 -6.57 13.21
C LYS A 64 8.30 -7.99 12.86
N TYR A 65 9.24 -8.11 11.93
CA TYR A 65 9.81 -9.39 11.54
C TYR A 65 10.60 -10.07 12.67
N GLU A 66 11.10 -9.30 13.65
CA GLU A 66 11.80 -9.82 14.83
C GLU A 66 10.94 -10.77 15.68
N LYS A 67 9.61 -10.58 15.65
CA LYS A 67 8.63 -11.37 16.41
C LYS A 67 8.30 -12.71 15.73
N VAL A 68 8.88 -12.99 14.56
CA VAL A 68 8.56 -14.16 13.73
C VAL A 68 9.76 -15.11 13.67
N ASP A 69 9.52 -16.42 13.85
CA ASP A 69 10.55 -17.43 13.61
C ASP A 69 10.85 -17.56 12.10
N LEU A 70 11.86 -16.83 11.65
CA LEU A 70 12.27 -16.79 10.24
C LEU A 70 13.07 -18.02 9.79
N SER A 71 13.37 -18.97 10.67
CA SER A 71 14.00 -20.23 10.26
C SER A 71 13.04 -21.09 9.43
N LYS A 72 11.74 -21.06 9.77
CA LYS A 72 10.67 -21.82 9.11
C LYS A 72 10.14 -21.11 7.88
N ALA A 73 10.06 -21.84 6.76
CA ALA A 73 9.59 -21.28 5.49
C ALA A 73 8.13 -20.82 5.53
N SER A 74 7.25 -21.57 6.20
CA SER A 74 5.84 -21.21 6.39
C SER A 74 5.68 -19.90 7.15
N HIS A 75 6.46 -19.70 8.21
CA HIS A 75 6.42 -18.50 9.03
C HIS A 75 6.93 -17.28 8.25
N ARG A 76 8.03 -17.43 7.50
CA ARG A 76 8.51 -16.37 6.59
C ARG A 76 7.44 -15.98 5.56
N LEU A 77 6.83 -16.96 4.92
CA LEU A 77 5.78 -16.72 3.93
C LEU A 77 4.62 -15.94 4.55
N LEU A 78 4.16 -16.34 5.73
CA LEU A 78 3.10 -15.65 6.46
C LEU A 78 3.51 -14.22 6.84
N ALA A 79 4.75 -14.01 7.29
CA ALA A 79 5.29 -12.68 7.58
C ALA A 79 5.27 -11.76 6.36
N HIS A 80 5.73 -12.27 5.20
CA HIS A 80 5.68 -11.55 3.94
C HIS A 80 4.26 -11.31 3.45
N PHE A 81 3.35 -12.26 3.67
CA PHE A 81 1.95 -12.11 3.31
C PHE A 81 1.30 -11.00 4.14
N ILE A 82 1.43 -11.02 5.47
CA ILE A 82 0.82 -10.01 6.36
C ILE A 82 1.35 -8.61 6.06
N SER A 83 2.67 -8.42 6.08
CA SER A 83 3.28 -7.12 5.75
C SER A 83 2.91 -6.66 4.33
N GLY A 84 2.92 -7.60 3.37
CA GLY A 84 2.54 -7.34 2.00
C GLY A 84 1.07 -6.93 1.84
N SER A 85 0.15 -7.55 2.58
CA SER A 85 -1.26 -7.20 2.57
C SER A 85 -1.48 -5.77 3.06
N PHE A 86 -0.85 -5.36 4.17
CA PHE A 86 -0.94 -3.97 4.62
C PHE A 86 -0.37 -3.00 3.59
N THR A 87 0.81 -3.28 3.06
CA THR A 87 1.44 -2.45 2.02
C THR A 87 0.54 -2.35 0.78
N LEU A 88 -0.05 -3.46 0.34
CA LEU A 88 -0.97 -3.49 -0.81
C LEU A 88 -2.24 -2.69 -0.56
N ILE A 89 -2.86 -2.84 0.62
CA ILE A 89 -4.07 -2.08 1.00
C ILE A 89 -3.76 -0.58 0.98
N ILE A 90 -2.62 -0.16 1.55
CA ILE A 90 -2.17 1.24 1.50
C ILE A 90 -2.07 1.70 0.04
N GLY A 91 -1.37 0.96 -0.82
CA GLY A 91 -1.21 1.32 -2.23
C GLY A 91 -2.55 1.43 -2.98
N ILE A 92 -3.49 0.52 -2.75
CA ILE A 92 -4.82 0.56 -3.35
C ILE A 92 -5.58 1.81 -2.89
N CYS A 93 -5.59 2.10 -1.58
CA CYS A 93 -6.24 3.29 -1.04
C CYS A 93 -5.64 4.59 -1.60
N LEU A 94 -4.31 4.65 -1.79
CA LEU A 94 -3.64 5.80 -2.37
C LEU A 94 -3.99 6.00 -3.85
N ILE A 95 -3.99 4.94 -4.65
CA ILE A 95 -4.44 5.00 -6.06
C ILE A 95 -5.90 5.44 -6.14
N PHE A 96 -6.75 4.84 -5.32
CA PHE A 96 -8.17 5.17 -5.25
C PHE A 96 -8.39 6.65 -4.90
N THR A 97 -7.66 7.16 -3.91
CA THR A 97 -7.74 8.56 -3.47
C THR A 97 -7.22 9.51 -4.55
N SER A 98 -6.08 9.20 -5.17
CA SER A 98 -5.50 9.97 -6.28
C SER A 98 -6.46 10.09 -7.46
N ILE A 99 -7.08 8.98 -7.88
CA ILE A 99 -8.04 8.98 -8.99
C ILE A 99 -9.30 9.77 -8.61
N THR A 100 -9.82 9.55 -7.41
CA THR A 100 -11.02 10.26 -6.92
C THR A 100 -10.80 11.76 -6.91
N LEU A 101 -9.68 12.24 -6.35
CA LEU A 101 -9.31 13.65 -6.38
C LEU A 101 -9.14 14.15 -7.81
N SER A 102 -8.49 13.37 -8.68
CA SER A 102 -8.31 13.75 -10.09
C SER A 102 -9.63 13.95 -10.84
N ILE A 103 -10.69 13.22 -10.46
CA ILE A 103 -12.03 13.38 -11.04
C ILE A 103 -12.70 14.66 -10.52
N ILE A 104 -12.60 14.95 -9.22
CA ILE A 104 -13.33 16.06 -8.57
C ILE A 104 -12.63 17.41 -8.81
N VAL A 105 -11.31 17.45 -8.61
CA VAL A 105 -10.52 18.70 -8.60
C VAL A 105 -9.55 18.82 -9.77
N GLY A 106 -9.44 17.80 -10.62
CA GLY A 106 -8.45 17.73 -11.69
C GLY A 106 -7.08 17.23 -11.21
N GLN A 107 -6.09 17.20 -12.11
CA GLN A 107 -4.77 16.66 -11.80
C GLN A 107 -4.08 17.45 -10.68
N PHE A 108 -3.75 16.77 -9.58
CA PHE A 108 -3.08 17.37 -8.43
C PHE A 108 -1.73 16.69 -8.14
N ILE A 109 -0.74 17.04 -8.97
CA ILE A 109 0.59 16.39 -8.99
C ILE A 109 1.28 16.38 -7.61
N ILE A 110 1.13 17.45 -6.82
CA ILE A 110 1.75 17.53 -5.48
C ILE A 110 1.16 16.47 -4.54
N MET A 111 -0.13 16.20 -4.63
CA MET A 111 -0.79 15.18 -3.84
C MET A 111 -0.34 13.78 -4.27
N ASP A 112 -0.28 13.52 -5.57
CA ASP A 112 0.19 12.24 -6.12
C ASP A 112 1.64 11.96 -5.72
N LEU A 113 2.49 12.98 -5.72
CA LEU A 113 3.87 12.87 -5.23
C LEU A 113 3.92 12.52 -3.73
N THR A 114 3.04 13.13 -2.92
CA THR A 114 2.95 12.83 -1.48
C THR A 114 2.52 11.38 -1.24
N PHE A 115 1.54 10.88 -2.01
CA PHE A 115 1.12 9.49 -1.95
C PHE A 115 2.22 8.53 -2.39
N LEU A 116 2.95 8.86 -3.46
CA LEU A 116 4.10 8.09 -3.89
C LEU A 116 5.17 8.00 -2.80
N LEU A 117 5.50 9.14 -2.15
CA LEU A 117 6.48 9.18 -1.06
C LEU A 117 6.03 8.34 0.13
N LEU A 118 4.74 8.39 0.51
CA LEU A 118 4.19 7.56 1.57
C LEU A 118 4.31 6.07 1.24
N TYR A 119 3.97 5.67 0.02
CA TYR A 119 4.09 4.28 -0.42
C TYR A 119 5.55 3.80 -0.42
N VAL A 120 6.48 4.64 -0.91
CA VAL A 120 7.93 4.38 -0.86
C VAL A 120 8.42 4.27 0.59
N ALA A 121 7.91 5.10 1.50
CA ALA A 121 8.25 5.03 2.93
C ALA A 121 7.80 3.69 3.53
N CYS A 122 6.62 3.18 3.18
CA CYS A 122 6.13 1.88 3.64
C CYS A 122 7.04 0.73 3.18
N ILE A 123 7.42 0.71 1.89
CA ILE A 123 8.35 -0.29 1.35
C ILE A 123 9.73 -0.17 2.01
N SER A 124 10.22 1.05 2.20
CA SER A 124 11.53 1.30 2.79
C SER A 124 11.57 0.87 4.25
N TYR A 125 10.50 1.12 4.99
CA TYR A 125 10.33 0.68 6.37
C TYR A 125 10.33 -0.84 6.47
N ASP A 126 9.51 -1.51 5.66
CA ASP A 126 9.42 -2.97 5.60
C ASP A 126 10.78 -3.61 5.28
N ARG A 127 11.55 -3.02 4.37
CA ARG A 127 12.91 -3.45 4.06
C ARG A 127 13.90 -3.18 5.20
N TRP A 128 13.79 -2.02 5.85
CA TRP A 128 14.62 -1.66 7.01
C TRP A 128 14.37 -2.60 8.18
N ASP A 129 13.12 -3.01 8.43
CA ASP A 129 12.75 -3.92 9.50
C ASP A 129 13.41 -5.31 9.31
N VAL A 130 13.37 -5.84 8.09
CA VAL A 130 14.10 -7.08 7.73
C VAL A 130 15.62 -6.90 7.90
N TYR A 131 16.14 -5.69 7.63
CA TYR A 131 17.56 -5.39 7.80
C TYR A 131 17.97 -5.34 9.28
N GLN A 132 17.11 -4.89 10.20
CA GLN A 132 17.47 -4.80 11.62
C GLN A 132 17.71 -6.15 12.29
N ILE A 133 17.03 -7.20 11.81
CA ILE A 133 17.29 -8.59 12.22
C ILE A 133 18.73 -9.03 11.90
N LYS A 134 19.43 -8.31 11.01
CA LYS A 134 20.83 -8.57 10.68
C LYS A 134 21.80 -8.22 11.81
N ASN A 135 21.40 -7.31 12.71
CA ASN A 135 22.28 -6.74 13.73
C ASN A 135 22.07 -7.38 15.12
N ILE A 136 21.33 -8.49 15.18
CA ILE A 136 21.14 -9.36 16.35
C ILE A 136 21.61 -10.76 15.95
#